data_AF-A0A5J4P4Y7-F1
#
_entry.id   AF-A0A5J4P4Y7-F1
#
_cell.length_a   1.000
_cell.length_b   1.000
_cell.length_c   1.000
_cell.angle_alpha   90.00
_cell.angle_beta   90.00
_cell.angle_gamma   90.00
#
_symmetry.space_group_name_H-M   'P 1'
#
loop_
_entity.id
_entity.type
_entity.pdbx_description
1 polymer ?
#
loop_
_entity_poly.entity_id
_entity_poly.type
_entity_poly.pdbx_seq_one_letter_code
_entity_poly.pdbx_strand_id
1 'polypeptide(L)'
;MWIFKVEINNIELTYKVSDFLNEILKSTVSSKTANQILYAQFGIICFFENDNELIEFKKAISFECNTLNEPNRAGYGDFQTNLNLANRVALRLLAKNILPDVV
;
A
#
# COMPACT_ATOMS: atom_id res chain seq x y z
N MET A 1 -18.00 2.44 -3.33
CA MET A 1 -16.76 3.09 -2.91
C MET A 1 -16.03 2.11 -2.00
N TRP A 2 -14.93 1.52 -2.48
CA TRP A 2 -14.18 0.52 -1.71
C TRP A 2 -13.12 1.26 -0.90
N ILE A 3 -13.25 1.23 0.43
CA ILE A 3 -12.25 1.77 1.35
C ILE A 3 -11.28 0.63 1.64
N PHE A 4 -10.06 0.70 1.08
CA PHE A 4 -8.99 -0.21 1.47
C PHE A 4 -8.42 0.30 2.80
N LYS A 5 -8.71 -0.41 3.89
CA LYS A 5 -7.98 -0.24 5.15
C LYS A 5 -6.66 -1.01 5.01
N VAL A 6 -5.55 -0.29 5.00
CA VAL A 6 -4.21 -0.88 4.95
C VAL A 6 -3.87 -1.35 6.36
N GLU A 7 -3.79 -2.67 6.57
CA GLU A 7 -3.25 -3.25 7.80
C GLU A 7 -1.72 -3.29 7.73
N ILE A 8 -1.06 -2.62 8.68
CA ILE A 8 0.39 -2.48 8.76
C ILE A 8 0.98 -3.65 9.57
N ASN A 9 0.85 -4.87 9.08
CA ASN A 9 1.42 -6.04 9.78
C ASN A 9 2.58 -6.72 9.02
N ASN A 10 3.00 -6.19 7.86
CA ASN A 10 4.20 -6.67 7.13
C ASN A 10 4.52 -5.77 5.91
N ILE A 11 4.68 -4.46 6.10
CA ILE A 11 5.04 -3.56 5.00
C ILE A 11 6.55 -3.37 5.03
N GLU A 12 7.25 -3.88 4.02
CA GLU A 12 8.64 -3.48 3.73
C GLU A 12 8.63 -2.02 3.27
N LEU A 13 8.74 -1.09 4.22
CA LEU A 13 8.93 0.33 3.94
C LEU A 13 10.41 0.55 3.61
N THR A 14 10.72 0.92 2.37
CA THR A 14 12.07 1.36 2.02
C THR A 14 12.46 2.52 2.95
N TYR A 15 13.72 2.56 3.39
CA TYR A 15 14.24 3.60 4.29
C TYR A 15 13.87 5.03 3.84
N LYS A 16 13.86 5.30 2.53
CA LYS A 16 13.48 6.60 1.95
C LYS A 16 12.04 6.99 2.26
N VAL A 17 11.12 6.03 2.24
CA VAL A 17 9.71 6.25 2.53
C VAL A 17 9.55 6.52 4.03
N SER A 18 10.24 5.74 4.87
CA SER A 18 10.23 5.97 6.32
C SER A 18 10.80 7.34 6.70
N ASP A 19 11.95 7.72 6.16
CA ASP A 19 12.56 9.04 6.36
C ASP A 19 11.62 10.16 5.92
N PHE A 20 11.02 10.03 4.73
CA PHE A 20 10.08 11.02 4.23
C PHE A 20 8.85 11.16 5.14
N LEU A 21 8.24 10.04 5.52
CA LEU A 21 7.07 10.01 6.42
C LEU A 21 7.42 10.59 7.80
N ASN A 22 8.60 10.28 8.33
CA ASN A 22 9.11 10.90 9.55
C ASN A 22 9.21 12.41 9.42
N GLU A 23 9.85 12.93 8.36
CA GLU A 23 10.01 14.36 8.16
C GLU A 23 8.68 15.11 8.07
N ILE A 24 7.71 14.59 7.30
CA ILE A 24 6.42 15.27 7.14
C ILE A 24 5.50 15.14 8.38
N LEU A 25 5.66 14.08 9.19
CA LEU A 25 4.84 13.86 10.38
C LEU A 25 5.54 14.29 11.68
N LYS A 26 6.83 14.63 11.69
CA LYS A 26 7.60 14.93 12.91
C LYS A 26 6.94 15.97 13.81
N SER A 27 6.44 17.04 13.22
CA SER A 27 5.85 18.19 13.92
C SER A 27 4.36 18.01 14.29
N THR A 28 3.69 16.95 13.82
CA THR A 28 2.26 16.77 14.08
C THR A 28 2.00 16.13 15.44
N VAL A 29 1.07 16.70 16.21
CA VAL A 29 0.69 16.16 17.52
C VAL A 29 -0.67 15.46 17.48
N SER A 30 -1.54 15.82 16.53
CA SER A 30 -2.88 15.24 16.40
C SER A 30 -3.03 14.39 15.14
N SER A 31 -3.77 13.29 15.28
CA SER A 31 -4.24 12.42 14.21
C SER A 31 -5.00 13.19 13.13
N LYS A 32 -5.80 14.20 13.52
CA LYS A 32 -6.51 15.06 12.59
C LYS A 32 -5.57 15.83 11.65
N THR A 33 -4.54 16.48 12.21
CA THR A 33 -3.55 17.22 11.41
C THR A 33 -2.71 16.25 10.55
N ALA A 34 -2.34 15.11 11.10
CA ALA A 34 -1.61 14.07 10.36
C ALA A 34 -2.43 13.57 9.16
N ASN A 35 -3.73 13.29 9.34
CA ASN A 35 -4.63 12.88 8.26
C ASN A 35 -4.78 13.96 7.18
N GLN A 36 -4.79 15.25 7.55
CA GLN A 36 -4.81 16.34 6.57
C GLN A 36 -3.54 16.39 5.72
N ILE A 37 -2.37 16.17 6.34
CA ILE A 37 -1.08 16.11 5.62
C ILE A 37 -1.05 14.90 4.70
N LEU A 38 -1.46 13.73 5.19
CA LEU A 38 -1.49 12.50 4.38
C LEU A 38 -2.47 12.61 3.21
N TYR A 39 -3.60 13.29 3.40
CA TYR A 39 -4.52 13.61 2.31
C TYR A 39 -3.87 14.56 1.30
N ALA A 40 -3.22 15.63 1.75
CA ALA A 40 -2.61 16.61 0.87
C ALA A 40 -1.43 16.05 0.06
N GLN A 41 -0.61 15.19 0.67
CA GLN A 41 0.59 14.62 0.04
C GLN A 41 0.29 13.37 -0.79
N PHE A 42 -0.66 12.54 -0.33
CA PHE A 42 -0.88 11.19 -0.90
C PHE A 42 -2.33 10.88 -1.26
N GLY A 43 -3.29 11.76 -0.93
CA GLY A 43 -4.72 11.49 -1.11
C GLY A 43 -5.30 10.47 -0.13
N ILE A 44 -4.56 10.12 0.93
CA ILE A 44 -5.00 9.14 1.93
C ILE A 44 -6.00 9.80 2.88
N ILE A 45 -7.17 9.18 3.04
CA ILE A 45 -8.27 9.70 3.86
C ILE A 45 -8.35 8.89 5.16
N CYS A 46 -8.40 9.59 6.30
CA CYS A 46 -8.63 9.01 7.63
C CYS A 46 -7.70 7.82 7.96
N PHE A 47 -6.39 8.03 7.81
CA PHE A 47 -5.40 6.99 8.09
C PHE A 47 -5.31 6.63 9.58
N PHE A 48 -5.36 7.64 10.45
CA PHE A 48 -5.39 7.48 11.91
C PHE A 48 -6.79 7.73 12.45
N GLU A 49 -7.32 6.80 13.24
CA GLU A 49 -8.62 6.96 13.92
C GLU A 49 -8.47 7.79 15.22
N ASN A 50 -7.29 7.74 15.85
CA ASN A 50 -7.01 8.43 17.10
C ASN A 50 -5.51 8.80 17.24
N ASP A 51 -5.19 9.61 18.25
CA ASP A 51 -3.82 10.09 18.48
C ASP A 51 -2.86 8.98 18.94
N ASN A 52 -3.36 7.90 19.56
CA ASN A 52 -2.52 6.77 19.97
C ASN A 52 -1.97 6.02 18.75
N GLU A 53 -2.78 5.81 17.71
CA GLU A 53 -2.34 5.20 16.45
C GLU A 53 -1.24 6.02 15.77
N LEU A 54 -1.35 7.36 15.80
CA LEU A 54 -0.28 8.24 15.31
C LEU A 54 1.02 8.05 16.09
N ILE A 55 0.94 7.93 17.43
CA ILE A 55 2.10 7.72 18.29
C ILE A 55 2.75 6.36 18.02
N GLU A 56 1.96 5.30 17.90
CA GLU A 56 2.44 3.96 17.59
C GLU A 56 3.09 3.91 16.21
N PHE A 57 2.46 4.52 15.21
CA PHE A 57 3.01 4.63 13.87
C PHE A 57 4.36 5.33 13.86
N LYS A 58 4.47 6.50 14.52
CA LYS A 58 5.74 7.24 14.66
C LYS A 58 6.85 6.40 15.28
N LYS A 59 6.51 5.58 16.28
CA LYS A 59 7.48 4.67 16.91
C LYS A 59 7.92 3.57 15.94
N ALA A 60 6.98 2.96 15.21
CA ALA A 60 7.27 1.91 14.24
C ALA A 60 8.22 2.40 13.14
N ILE A 61 7.92 3.54 12.52
CA ILE A 61 8.75 4.10 11.44
C ILE A 61 10.11 4.65 11.94
N SER A 62 10.24 4.98 13.23
CA SER A 62 11.52 5.39 13.83
C SER A 62 12.45 4.21 14.14
N PHE A 63 11.90 3.00 14.36
CA PHE A 63 12.66 1.83 14.82
C PHE A 63 13.08 0.90 13.67
N GLU A 64 12.33 0.86 12.57
CA GLU A 64 12.52 -0.12 11.49
C GLU A 64 13.52 0.28 10.38
N CYS A 65 14.43 1.22 10.63
CA CYS A 65 15.52 1.53 9.68
C CYS A 65 16.70 0.53 9.75
N ASN A 66 16.47 -0.69 10.26
CA ASN A 66 17.44 -1.79 10.16
C ASN A 66 17.23 -2.51 8.82
N THR A 67 17.84 -1.97 7.78
CA THR A 67 18.31 -2.64 6.55
C THR A 67 17.79 -4.07 6.34
N LEU A 68 16.52 -4.22 5.97
CA LEU A 68 16.12 -5.36 5.18
C LEU A 68 16.51 -5.00 3.74
N ASN A 69 17.52 -5.69 3.21
CA ASN A 69 17.86 -5.64 1.80
C ASN A 69 16.60 -6.02 1.04
N GLU A 70 15.94 -5.03 0.46
CA GLU A 70 14.76 -5.22 -0.35
C GLU A 70 15.11 -6.26 -1.42
N PRO A 71 14.46 -7.43 -1.44
CA PRO A 71 14.71 -8.41 -2.50
C PRO A 71 14.45 -7.70 -3.82
N ASN A 72 15.34 -7.92 -4.81
CA ASN A 72 15.28 -7.27 -6.11
C ASN A 72 13.85 -7.35 -6.68
N ARG A 73 13.08 -6.27 -6.50
CA ARG A 73 11.76 -6.10 -7.09
C ARG A 73 12.01 -5.73 -8.54
N ALA A 74 12.30 -6.75 -9.34
CA ALA A 74 12.14 -6.65 -10.79
C ALA A 74 10.78 -5.98 -11.02
N GLY A 75 10.83 -4.79 -11.63
CA GLY A 75 9.81 -3.77 -11.50
C GLY A 75 8.39 -4.29 -11.65
N TYR A 76 7.47 -3.63 -10.96
CA TYR A 76 6.03 -3.70 -11.19
C TYR A 76 5.71 -3.38 -12.67
N GLY A 77 5.91 -4.37 -13.53
CA GLY A 77 5.75 -4.27 -14.98
C GLY A 77 5.18 -5.54 -15.59
N ASP A 78 4.85 -6.55 -14.78
CA ASP A 78 4.11 -7.70 -15.27
C ASP A 78 3.31 -8.37 -14.14
N PHE A 79 2.13 -7.82 -13.84
CA PHE A 79 1.08 -8.62 -13.21
C PHE A 79 0.53 -9.60 -14.25
N GLN A 80 1.36 -10.52 -14.75
CA GLN A 80 0.80 -11.63 -15.52
C GLN A 80 -0.13 -12.38 -14.60
N THR A 81 -1.40 -12.40 -14.99
CA THR A 81 -2.39 -13.25 -14.34
C THR A 81 -1.83 -14.66 -14.34
N ASN A 82 -1.79 -15.30 -13.17
CA ASN A 82 -1.30 -16.66 -13.02
C ASN A 82 -1.87 -17.56 -14.14
N LEU A 83 -1.02 -18.31 -14.84
CA LEU A 83 -1.41 -19.10 -16.01
C LEU A 83 -2.61 -20.02 -15.75
N ASN A 84 -2.70 -20.61 -14.56
CA ASN A 84 -3.83 -21.45 -14.17
C ASN A 84 -5.12 -20.63 -14.08
N LEU A 85 -5.05 -19.45 -13.46
CA LEU A 85 -6.19 -18.53 -13.41
C LEU A 85 -6.60 -18.06 -14.81
N ALA A 86 -5.64 -17.68 -15.65
CA ALA A 86 -5.89 -17.27 -17.03
C ALA A 86 -6.60 -18.38 -17.84
N ASN A 87 -6.10 -19.62 -17.75
CA ASN A 87 -6.68 -20.77 -18.44
C ASN A 87 -8.09 -21.10 -17.95
N ARG A 88 -8.33 -21.06 -16.63
CA ARG A 88 -9.66 -21.31 -16.07
C ARG A 88 -10.68 -20.26 -16.49
N VAL A 89 -10.25 -19.00 -16.57
CA VAL A 89 -11.11 -17.91 -17.08
C VAL A 89 -11.42 -18.13 -18.56
N ALA A 90 -10.41 -18.42 -19.39
CA ALA A 90 -10.59 -18.69 -20.81
C ALA A 90 -11.58 -19.84 -21.07
N LEU A 91 -11.41 -20.98 -20.36
CA LEU A 91 -12.32 -22.12 -20.47
C LEU A 91 -13.75 -21.79 -20.04
N ARG A 92 -13.91 -20.95 -19.00
CA ARG A 92 -15.24 -20.52 -18.52
C ARG A 92 -15.94 -19.60 -19.51
N LEU A 93 -15.21 -18.76 -20.23
CA LEU A 93 -15.74 -17.89 -21.28
C LEU A 93 -16.16 -18.72 -22.49
N LEU A 94 -15.30 -19.65 -22.92
CA LEU A 94 -15.59 -20.60 -24.00
C LEU A 94 -16.85 -21.43 -23.69
N ALA A 95 -16.99 -21.96 -22.47
CA ALA A 95 -18.17 -22.73 -22.05
C ALA A 95 -19.48 -21.91 -22.07
N LYS A 96 -19.38 -20.57 -22.04
CA LYS A 96 -20.49 -19.64 -22.15
C LYS A 96 -20.71 -19.11 -23.58
N ASN A 97 -19.97 -19.63 -24.55
CA ASN A 97 -19.96 -19.12 -25.93
C ASN A 97 -19.59 -17.61 -26.01
N ILE A 98 -18.78 -17.13 -25.06
CA ILE A 98 -18.25 -15.77 -25.07
C ILE A 98 -16.89 -15.83 -25.78
N LEU A 99 -16.77 -15.09 -26.89
CA LEU A 99 -15.54 -14.91 -27.64
C LEU A 99 -15.00 -13.51 -27.31
N PRO A 100 -13.95 -13.38 -26.48
CA PRO A 100 -13.35 -12.10 -26.20
C PRO A 100 -12.68 -11.55 -27.45
N ASP A 101 -12.93 -10.29 -27.77
CA ASP A 101 -12.13 -9.60 -28.78
C ASP A 101 -10.73 -9.32 -28.23
N VAL A 102 -9.72 -9.68 -29.02
CA VAL A 102 -8.34 -9.25 -28.75
C VAL A 102 -8.23 -7.82 -29.26
N VAL A 103 -8.02 -6.87 -28.36
CA VAL A 103 -7.79 -5.44 -28.67
C VAL A 103 -6.30 -5.16 -28.73
#